data_AF-A0A946REC3-F1
#
_entry.id   AF-A0A946REC3-F1
#
_cell.length_a   1.000
_cell.length_b   1.000
_cell.length_c   1.000
_cell.angle_alpha   90.00
_cell.angle_beta   90.00
_cell.angle_gamma   90.00
#
_symmetry.space_group_name_H-M   'P 1'
#
loop_
_entity.id
_entity.type
_entity.pdbx_description
1 polymer ?
#
loop_
_entity_poly.entity_id
_entity_poly.type
_entity_poly.pdbx_seq_one_letter_code
_entity_poly.pdbx_strand_id
1 'polypeptide(L)'
;MMNKMLKFFLPLLILTGMLFSQSIEANWHLNAAIVQYTYEVRPFDSPEDSLEASYEVTASWPSSAAAAAGMGYTHTLSEVEIGDTLAVVTVPLINETLLQMFGVAMNVDLNDDNTFTINDGSTYPTTETVNCSTFATVPSVAENGTWSSTPGFTPTENPNNHTMGWGISLSDVFAQFNAADLLGGVLGEDYGSGTDMENWGMVSIDYTDESHATPAGLEIYWEAHDGSGSGLGVDDNGQLNGWTGVPVVPGDTVTFGNMEAYLYYMHPDTNLWYDLGWTGGDGFSFPMIGGPGHPIDPDDDDTYTLDPVTGEMIPLGLVEVNHGYLFDPMGDDGSYFNGDEPLQATGYFFTYNFMEAAGTFQGVFEAMFGATNDVNMSATAAADSVATIYLDPPYSTGVATAVGDTLTDMFNACFAVVGDVATCLEVMEAGPTFSLMGVKEACPDEDGCGVDDSGWDYNTEDETGRLIFEIDNSCIPDNTTQRVNTFWSNTALAVDDDAPIAQKFEVYGNYPNPFNPSTQIKFATEKNSTVQITIYSILGQEVTELQNGDLAAGT
;
A
#
# COMPACT_ATOMS: atom_id res chain seq x y z
N MET A 1 -38.89 75.85 23.58
CA MET A 1 -38.15 76.82 22.73
C MET A 1 -37.03 76.03 22.07
N MET A 2 -37.15 75.75 20.77
CA MET A 2 -36.53 76.54 19.67
C MET A 2 -35.02 76.20 19.58
N ASN A 3 -34.41 75.71 18.51
CA ASN A 3 -34.77 75.60 17.10
C ASN A 3 -33.85 74.58 16.40
N LYS A 4 -34.32 74.01 15.28
CA LYS A 4 -33.55 73.32 14.24
C LYS A 4 -32.36 74.16 13.75
N MET A 5 -31.26 73.53 13.34
CA MET A 5 -30.77 73.63 11.95
C MET A 5 -29.60 72.69 11.64
N LEU A 6 -29.88 71.82 10.67
CA LEU A 6 -28.99 71.03 9.84
C LEU A 6 -28.05 71.95 9.02
N LYS A 7 -26.74 71.64 9.00
CA LYS A 7 -25.85 71.98 7.87
C LYS A 7 -24.93 70.80 7.59
N PHE A 8 -25.16 70.20 6.43
CA PHE A 8 -24.29 69.28 5.70
C PHE A 8 -22.83 69.75 5.72
N PHE A 9 -21.91 68.87 6.09
CA PHE A 9 -20.56 68.82 5.54
C PHE A 9 -20.05 67.37 5.60
N LEU A 10 -20.04 66.74 4.43
CA LEU A 10 -19.49 65.42 4.14
C LEU A 10 -17.95 65.49 4.24
N PRO A 11 -17.27 64.66 5.05
CA PRO A 11 -15.94 64.20 4.69
C PRO A 11 -16.12 62.91 3.90
N LEU A 12 -15.89 63.04 2.60
CA LEU A 12 -15.59 61.98 1.66
C LEU A 12 -14.55 61.07 2.32
N LEU A 13 -14.96 59.86 2.73
CA LEU A 13 -14.04 58.76 3.02
C LEU A 13 -13.31 58.50 1.70
N ILE A 14 -12.05 58.93 1.60
CA ILE A 14 -11.16 58.44 0.57
C ILE A 14 -10.80 57.02 1.00
N LEU A 15 -11.67 56.10 0.55
CA LEU A 15 -11.41 54.68 0.40
C LEU A 15 -10.33 54.57 -0.69
N THR A 16 -9.06 54.69 -0.29
CA THR A 16 -7.93 54.20 -1.09
C THR A 16 -7.29 53.07 -0.32
N GLY A 17 -8.08 52.04 -0.03
CA GLY A 17 -7.58 50.69 -0.17
C GLY A 17 -7.70 50.37 -1.64
N MET A 18 -6.58 50.30 -2.36
CA MET A 18 -6.55 49.40 -3.52
C MET A 18 -6.63 48.00 -2.90
N LEU A 19 -7.85 47.53 -2.65
CA LEU A 19 -8.13 46.12 -2.41
C LEU A 19 -8.01 45.49 -3.78
N PHE A 20 -6.86 44.90 -4.07
CA PHE A 20 -6.86 43.79 -5.02
C PHE A 20 -7.60 42.67 -4.28
N SER A 21 -8.85 42.45 -4.67
CA SER A 21 -9.65 41.33 -4.17
C SER A 21 -9.03 40.08 -4.79
N GLN A 22 -8.25 39.32 -4.03
CA GLN A 22 -7.80 38.00 -4.46
C GLN A 22 -8.99 37.06 -4.26
N SER A 23 -9.87 37.00 -5.25
CA SER A 23 -11.06 36.16 -5.17
C SER A 23 -10.67 34.70 -5.39
N ILE A 24 -11.19 33.80 -4.57
CA ILE A 24 -11.14 32.35 -4.82
C ILE A 24 -12.53 31.82 -5.21
N GLU A 25 -13.55 32.69 -5.14
CA GLU A 25 -14.94 32.36 -5.38
C GLU A 25 -15.19 31.84 -6.80
N ALA A 26 -15.48 30.55 -6.91
CA ALA A 26 -15.85 29.86 -8.14
C ALA A 26 -16.35 28.45 -7.84
N ASN A 27 -16.93 27.83 -8.86
CA ASN A 27 -17.17 26.40 -8.90
C ASN A 27 -15.95 25.70 -9.50
N TRP A 28 -15.35 24.81 -8.73
CA TRP A 28 -14.09 24.13 -9.04
C TRP A 28 -14.32 22.67 -9.38
N HIS A 29 -13.71 22.22 -10.47
CA HIS A 29 -13.68 20.82 -10.87
C HIS A 29 -12.26 20.26 -10.74
N LEU A 30 -12.12 19.10 -10.11
CA LEU A 30 -10.83 18.43 -9.92
C LEU A 30 -10.36 17.80 -11.25
N ASN A 31 -9.19 18.21 -11.72
CA ASN A 31 -8.59 17.68 -12.95
C ASN A 31 -7.49 16.65 -12.68
N ALA A 32 -6.78 16.77 -11.56
CA ALA A 32 -5.72 15.83 -11.17
C ALA A 32 -5.49 15.84 -9.65
N ALA A 33 -5.06 14.71 -9.10
CA ALA A 33 -4.65 14.57 -7.72
C ALA A 33 -3.43 13.65 -7.61
N ILE A 34 -2.43 14.07 -6.85
CA ILE A 34 -1.27 13.27 -6.51
C ILE A 34 -1.26 13.16 -5.00
N VAL A 35 -1.42 11.94 -4.50
CA VAL A 35 -1.43 11.65 -3.06
C VAL A 35 -0.26 10.74 -2.72
N GLN A 36 0.48 11.08 -1.68
CA GLN A 36 1.46 10.21 -1.08
C GLN A 36 1.04 9.88 0.35
N TYR A 37 0.90 8.59 0.63
CA TYR A 37 0.70 8.06 1.97
C TYR A 37 2.02 7.51 2.50
N THR A 38 2.30 7.78 3.77
CA THR A 38 3.40 7.17 4.53
C THR A 38 2.80 6.53 5.76
N TYR A 39 2.99 5.21 5.90
CA TYR A 39 2.49 4.43 7.03
C TYR A 39 3.66 4.15 7.97
N GLU A 40 3.62 4.70 9.18
CA GLU A 40 4.64 4.50 10.21
C GLU A 40 4.07 3.72 11.39
N VAL A 41 4.78 2.69 11.86
CA VAL A 41 4.32 1.86 12.98
C VAL A 41 4.23 2.68 14.25
N ARG A 42 3.08 2.64 14.91
CA ARG A 42 2.84 3.36 16.17
C ARG A 42 2.66 2.41 17.35
N PRO A 43 2.83 2.89 18.59
CA PRO A 43 2.41 2.14 19.77
C PRO A 43 0.90 1.89 19.79
N PHE A 44 0.48 0.87 20.52
CA PHE A 44 -0.93 0.67 20.87
C PHE A 44 -1.41 1.82 21.76
N ASP A 45 -2.47 2.50 21.33
CA ASP A 45 -3.06 3.65 22.01
C ASP A 45 -4.53 3.40 22.36
N SER A 46 -5.26 2.74 21.48
CA SER A 46 -6.69 2.44 21.65
C SER A 46 -6.94 1.05 22.27
N PRO A 47 -8.09 0.84 22.94
CA PRO A 47 -8.54 -0.49 23.37
C PRO A 47 -8.65 -1.51 22.22
N GLU A 48 -8.98 -1.03 21.02
CA GLU A 48 -9.10 -1.81 19.80
C GLU A 48 -7.76 -2.40 19.37
N ASP A 49 -6.67 -1.64 19.47
CA ASP A 49 -5.32 -2.12 19.18
C ASP A 49 -4.97 -3.36 20.01
N SER A 50 -5.36 -3.37 21.29
CA SER A 50 -5.07 -4.49 22.19
C SER A 50 -5.85 -5.78 21.87
N LEU A 51 -6.87 -5.69 21.01
CA LEU A 51 -7.72 -6.82 20.62
C LEU A 51 -7.35 -7.38 19.26
N GLU A 52 -6.98 -6.52 18.32
CA GLU A 52 -6.87 -6.87 16.90
C GLU A 52 -5.47 -6.63 16.32
N ALA A 53 -4.66 -5.75 16.92
CA ALA A 53 -3.37 -5.36 16.36
C ALA A 53 -2.21 -6.26 16.80
N SER A 54 -1.21 -6.37 15.93
CA SER A 54 0.03 -7.12 16.14
C SER A 54 1.21 -6.31 15.59
N TYR A 55 2.42 -6.61 16.08
CA TYR A 55 3.66 -6.14 15.45
C TYR A 55 4.33 -7.25 14.63
N GLU A 56 3.69 -8.41 14.55
CA GLU A 56 4.19 -9.58 13.85
C GLU A 56 3.34 -9.82 12.60
N VAL A 57 4.01 -10.09 11.49
CA VAL A 57 3.39 -10.67 10.29
C VAL A 57 3.66 -12.16 10.35
N THR A 58 2.58 -12.95 10.38
CA THR A 58 2.67 -14.40 10.56
C THR A 58 2.08 -15.15 9.37
N ALA A 59 2.42 -16.43 9.26
CA ALA A 59 1.78 -17.35 8.36
C ALA A 59 1.45 -18.66 9.09
N SER A 60 0.31 -19.24 8.74
CA SER A 60 -0.26 -20.36 9.47
C SER A 60 -0.59 -21.54 8.56
N TRP A 61 -0.41 -22.73 9.11
CA TRP A 61 -0.79 -24.00 8.49
C TRP A 61 -1.78 -24.76 9.41
N PRO A 62 -2.79 -25.47 8.88
CA PRO A 62 -3.19 -25.54 7.47
C PRO A 62 -3.99 -24.30 7.00
N SER A 63 -4.33 -23.41 7.93
CA SER A 63 -4.95 -22.11 7.66
C SER A 63 -4.86 -21.24 8.90
N SER A 64 -4.96 -19.92 8.74
CA SER A 64 -5.05 -18.95 9.84
C SER A 64 -6.16 -19.32 10.84
N ALA A 65 -7.32 -19.72 10.32
CA ALA A 65 -8.47 -20.11 11.13
C ALA A 65 -8.25 -21.41 11.92
N ALA A 66 -7.53 -22.38 11.34
CA ALA A 66 -7.22 -23.63 12.02
C ALA A 66 -6.17 -23.43 13.12
N ALA A 67 -5.13 -22.65 12.85
CA ALA A 67 -4.11 -22.31 13.84
C ALA A 67 -4.71 -21.51 15.00
N ALA A 68 -5.55 -20.51 14.74
CA ALA A 68 -6.29 -19.76 15.77
C ALA A 68 -7.21 -20.65 16.62
N ALA A 69 -7.69 -21.78 16.07
CA ALA A 69 -8.47 -22.78 16.79
C ALA A 69 -7.60 -23.80 17.56
N GLY A 70 -6.27 -23.64 17.57
CA GLY A 70 -5.32 -24.54 18.22
C GLY A 70 -5.12 -25.88 17.48
N MET A 71 -5.44 -25.92 16.18
CA MET A 71 -5.35 -27.12 15.33
C MET A 71 -4.33 -26.96 14.19
N GLY A 72 -3.31 -26.13 14.39
CA GLY A 72 -2.34 -25.77 13.36
C GLY A 72 -1.01 -25.30 13.94
N TYR A 73 -0.17 -24.77 13.07
CA TYR A 73 1.13 -24.18 13.37
C TYR A 73 1.17 -22.76 12.80
N THR A 74 1.75 -21.83 13.56
CA THR A 74 1.94 -20.43 13.15
C THR A 74 3.42 -20.13 13.19
N HIS A 75 3.90 -19.47 12.14
CA HIS A 75 5.28 -19.06 11.97
C HIS A 75 5.34 -17.53 11.79
N THR A 76 6.23 -16.87 12.53
CA THR A 76 6.48 -15.43 12.37
C THR A 76 7.40 -15.21 11.17
N LEU A 77 6.92 -14.46 10.18
CA LEU A 77 7.67 -14.13 8.96
C LEU A 77 8.53 -12.88 9.13
N SER A 78 7.99 -11.87 9.80
CA SER A 78 8.69 -10.62 10.09
C SER A 78 8.07 -9.95 11.30
N GLU A 79 8.89 -9.21 12.03
CA GLU A 79 8.46 -8.33 13.11
C GLU A 79 8.76 -6.89 12.71
N VAL A 80 7.87 -5.98 13.09
CA VAL A 80 8.06 -4.54 12.87
C VAL A 80 8.23 -3.83 14.21
N GLU A 81 9.14 -2.87 14.26
CA GLU A 81 9.35 -2.06 15.45
C GLU A 81 8.57 -0.74 15.37
N ILE A 82 8.28 -0.17 16.54
CA ILE A 82 7.66 1.16 16.62
C ILE A 82 8.60 2.18 15.97
N GLY A 83 8.05 2.98 15.05
CA GLY A 83 8.79 3.96 14.25
C GLY A 83 9.28 3.44 12.90
N ASP A 84 9.10 2.14 12.60
CA ASP A 84 9.40 1.62 11.26
C ASP A 84 8.42 2.17 10.22
N THR A 85 8.92 2.43 9.01
CA THR A 85 8.06 2.79 7.87
C THR A 85 7.60 1.51 7.18
N LEU A 86 6.30 1.20 7.26
CA LEU A 86 5.71 0.01 6.62
C LEU A 86 5.68 0.15 5.10
N ALA A 87 5.20 1.29 4.61
CA ALA A 87 5.07 1.55 3.19
C ALA A 87 5.00 3.05 2.88
N VAL A 88 5.49 3.41 1.69
CA VAL A 88 5.26 4.72 1.08
C VAL A 88 4.51 4.50 -0.23
N VAL A 89 3.23 4.84 -0.25
CA VAL A 89 2.33 4.58 -1.40
C VAL A 89 2.05 5.91 -2.11
N THR A 90 2.41 5.99 -3.39
CA THR A 90 2.09 7.16 -4.23
C THR A 90 0.97 6.81 -5.19
N VAL A 91 -0.08 7.64 -5.20
CA VAL A 91 -1.26 7.52 -6.06
C VAL A 91 -1.30 8.72 -7.02
N PRO A 92 -0.74 8.58 -8.25
CA PRO A 92 -0.61 9.69 -9.20
C PRO A 92 -1.79 9.73 -10.19
N LEU A 93 -2.93 10.28 -9.78
CA LEU A 93 -4.09 10.53 -10.66
C LEU A 93 -3.88 11.84 -11.44
N ILE A 94 -2.91 11.83 -12.37
CA ILE A 94 -2.39 13.02 -13.05
C ILE A 94 -3.32 13.63 -14.13
N ASN A 95 -4.51 13.08 -14.34
CA ASN A 95 -5.51 13.61 -15.27
C ASN A 95 -6.91 13.04 -14.97
N GLU A 96 -7.92 13.63 -15.60
CA GLU A 96 -9.33 13.25 -15.43
C GLU A 96 -9.64 11.82 -15.85
N THR A 97 -8.93 11.27 -16.85
CA THR A 97 -9.15 9.87 -17.26
C THR A 97 -8.76 8.92 -16.13
N LEU A 98 -7.64 9.17 -15.46
CA LEU A 98 -7.23 8.38 -14.31
C LEU A 98 -8.17 8.59 -13.12
N LEU A 99 -8.59 9.82 -12.83
CA LEU A 99 -9.59 10.08 -11.78
C LEU A 99 -10.88 9.27 -12.03
N GLN A 100 -11.41 9.29 -13.25
CA GLN A 100 -12.61 8.52 -13.62
C GLN A 100 -12.41 7.00 -13.54
N MET A 101 -11.24 6.48 -13.93
CA MET A 101 -10.93 5.05 -13.81
C MET A 101 -10.97 4.57 -12.35
N PHE A 102 -10.56 5.43 -11.42
CA PHE A 102 -10.63 5.19 -9.98
C PHE A 102 -11.94 5.67 -9.34
N GLY A 103 -12.91 6.15 -10.13
CA GLY A 103 -14.22 6.58 -9.65
C GLY A 103 -14.22 7.89 -8.86
N VAL A 104 -13.14 8.66 -8.91
CA VAL A 104 -12.99 9.96 -8.23
C VAL A 104 -13.55 11.07 -9.11
N ALA A 105 -14.45 11.87 -8.56
CA ALA A 105 -15.04 13.03 -9.22
C ALA A 105 -15.36 14.08 -8.17
N MET A 106 -14.67 15.21 -8.16
CA MET A 106 -14.89 16.26 -7.16
C MET A 106 -15.36 17.55 -7.81
N ASN A 107 -16.43 18.12 -7.28
CA ASN A 107 -16.93 19.44 -7.63
C ASN A 107 -17.20 20.24 -6.36
N VAL A 108 -16.51 21.36 -6.20
CA VAL A 108 -16.52 22.15 -4.96
C VAL A 108 -16.76 23.61 -5.28
N ASP A 109 -17.73 24.23 -4.60
CA ASP A 109 -17.86 25.68 -4.57
C ASP A 109 -16.99 26.22 -3.42
N LEU A 110 -16.02 27.08 -3.75
CA LEU A 110 -15.30 27.87 -2.75
C LEU A 110 -15.90 29.28 -2.76
N ASN A 111 -16.09 29.89 -1.59
CA ASN A 111 -16.66 31.24 -1.44
C ASN A 111 -15.69 32.17 -0.73
N ASP A 112 -15.66 33.46 -1.10
CA ASP A 112 -14.78 34.48 -0.49
C ASP A 112 -15.14 34.78 0.98
N ASP A 113 -16.25 34.23 1.50
CA ASP A 113 -16.69 34.36 2.88
C ASP A 113 -16.20 33.23 3.81
N ASN A 114 -15.14 32.52 3.40
CA ASN A 114 -14.50 31.44 4.15
C ASN A 114 -15.34 30.15 4.26
N THR A 115 -16.30 29.95 3.36
CA THR A 115 -17.10 28.73 3.28
C THR A 115 -16.80 27.94 2.01
N PHE A 116 -17.09 26.64 2.04
CA PHE A 116 -17.12 25.81 0.85
C PHE A 116 -18.30 24.84 0.87
N THR A 117 -18.67 24.35 -0.32
CA THR A 117 -19.69 23.31 -0.50
C THR A 117 -19.14 22.23 -1.43
N ILE A 118 -19.13 20.97 -0.95
CA ILE A 118 -18.92 19.81 -1.82
C ILE A 118 -20.28 19.48 -2.45
N ASN A 119 -20.34 19.57 -3.77
CA ASN A 119 -21.60 19.46 -4.51
C ASN A 119 -22.05 18.00 -4.66
N ASP A 120 -23.38 17.82 -4.70
CA ASP A 120 -24.01 16.52 -4.96
C ASP A 120 -23.47 15.88 -6.24
N GLY A 121 -23.18 14.58 -6.17
CA GLY A 121 -22.56 13.83 -7.26
C GLY A 121 -21.03 13.78 -7.19
N SER A 122 -20.41 14.44 -6.21
CA SER A 122 -18.99 14.28 -5.92
C SER A 122 -18.71 12.92 -5.26
N THR A 123 -17.49 12.41 -5.45
CA THR A 123 -16.96 11.18 -4.87
C THR A 123 -15.52 11.40 -4.42
N TYR A 124 -15.21 10.90 -3.21
CA TYR A 124 -13.92 11.10 -2.57
C TYR A 124 -13.33 9.75 -2.14
N PRO A 125 -12.07 9.45 -2.48
CA PRO A 125 -11.45 8.17 -2.12
C PRO A 125 -11.13 8.12 -0.63
N THR A 126 -11.40 6.98 -0.01
CA THR A 126 -11.01 6.64 1.37
C THR A 126 -10.58 5.17 1.42
N THR A 127 -10.16 4.68 2.58
CA THR A 127 -9.81 3.28 2.80
C THR A 127 -10.77 2.64 3.79
N GLU A 128 -11.10 1.38 3.54
CA GLU A 128 -11.77 0.51 4.50
C GLU A 128 -10.87 -0.68 4.82
N THR A 129 -10.89 -1.09 6.08
CA THR A 129 -10.19 -2.30 6.53
C THR A 129 -11.22 -3.31 6.98
N VAL A 130 -11.23 -4.49 6.35
CA VAL A 130 -12.08 -5.61 6.75
C VAL A 130 -11.18 -6.82 6.96
N ASN A 131 -11.22 -7.39 8.17
CA ASN A 131 -10.39 -8.55 8.54
C ASN A 131 -8.90 -8.29 8.25
N CYS A 132 -8.33 -7.17 8.73
CA CYS A 132 -6.95 -6.75 8.47
C CYS A 132 -6.53 -6.83 7.00
N SER A 133 -7.46 -6.55 6.08
CA SER A 133 -7.19 -6.31 4.66
C SER A 133 -7.69 -4.92 4.33
N THR A 134 -6.76 -4.03 3.96
CA THR A 134 -7.05 -2.63 3.65
C THR A 134 -7.26 -2.46 2.15
N PHE A 135 -8.37 -1.84 1.75
CA PHE A 135 -8.70 -1.56 0.35
C PHE A 135 -9.33 -0.18 0.19
N ALA A 136 -9.17 0.40 -0.99
CA ALA A 136 -9.74 1.70 -1.31
C ALA A 136 -11.25 1.60 -1.61
N THR A 137 -12.03 2.54 -1.08
CA THR A 137 -13.43 2.76 -1.42
C THR A 137 -13.63 4.21 -1.86
N VAL A 138 -14.63 4.46 -2.70
CA VAL A 138 -14.85 5.79 -3.28
C VAL A 138 -16.33 6.16 -3.12
N PRO A 139 -16.77 6.51 -1.90
CA PRO A 139 -18.15 6.89 -1.62
C PRO A 139 -18.54 8.20 -2.29
N SER A 140 -19.84 8.38 -2.50
CA SER A 140 -20.41 9.71 -2.81
C SER A 140 -20.38 10.60 -1.58
N VAL A 141 -20.00 11.85 -1.77
CA VAL A 141 -19.85 12.86 -0.72
C VAL A 141 -20.56 14.15 -1.10
N ALA A 142 -21.10 14.84 -0.09
CA ALA A 142 -21.64 16.18 -0.19
C ALA A 142 -21.68 16.79 1.21
N GLU A 143 -21.19 18.00 1.36
CA GLU A 143 -21.15 18.70 2.64
C GLU A 143 -21.02 20.22 2.48
N ASN A 144 -21.16 20.93 3.59
CA ASN A 144 -20.73 22.32 3.68
C ASN A 144 -19.67 22.43 4.78
N GLY A 145 -18.59 23.13 4.49
CA GLY A 145 -17.47 23.29 5.40
C GLY A 145 -16.95 24.72 5.45
N THR A 146 -15.84 24.89 6.17
CA THR A 146 -15.18 26.19 6.32
C THR A 146 -13.69 26.07 6.07
N TRP A 147 -13.13 27.12 5.47
CA TRP A 147 -11.71 27.23 5.18
C TRP A 147 -11.15 28.55 5.70
N SER A 148 -9.84 28.58 5.92
CA SER A 148 -9.11 29.75 6.40
C SER A 148 -7.90 30.02 5.51
N SER A 149 -7.40 31.26 5.53
CA SER A 149 -6.16 31.62 4.84
C SER A 149 -5.31 32.59 5.65
N THR A 150 -4.03 32.62 5.30
CA THR A 150 -3.07 33.64 5.74
C THR A 150 -2.74 34.58 4.57
N PRO A 151 -2.09 35.73 4.83
CA PRO A 151 -1.60 36.56 3.74
C PRO A 151 -0.60 35.82 2.84
N GLY A 152 -0.75 35.98 1.53
CA GLY A 152 0.09 35.36 0.51
C GLY A 152 1.05 36.31 -0.21
N PHE A 153 1.64 35.83 -1.29
CA PHE A 153 2.47 36.61 -2.22
C PHE A 153 2.09 36.34 -3.68
N THR A 154 2.41 37.31 -4.54
CA THR A 154 2.28 37.21 -5.99
C THR A 154 3.69 37.24 -6.60
N PRO A 155 4.14 36.17 -7.27
CA PRO A 155 5.45 36.13 -7.91
C PRO A 155 5.59 37.25 -8.95
N THR A 156 6.72 37.96 -8.95
CA THR A 156 6.96 39.02 -9.95
C THR A 156 7.09 38.50 -11.38
N GLU A 157 7.44 37.22 -11.54
CA GLU A 157 7.58 36.55 -12.83
C GLU A 157 6.24 36.00 -13.36
N ASN A 158 5.24 35.82 -12.48
CA ASN A 158 3.90 35.38 -12.82
C ASN A 158 2.86 36.23 -12.05
N PRO A 159 2.58 37.46 -12.51
CA PRO A 159 1.72 38.41 -11.78
C PRO A 159 0.24 37.98 -11.75
N ASN A 160 -0.14 37.00 -12.57
CA ASN A 160 -1.47 36.40 -12.57
C ASN A 160 -1.61 35.27 -11.54
N ASN A 161 -0.56 34.92 -10.80
CA ASN A 161 -0.60 33.85 -9.81
C ASN A 161 -0.49 34.44 -8.40
N HIS A 162 -1.29 33.93 -7.47
CA HIS A 162 -1.22 34.29 -6.06
C HIS A 162 -1.16 33.04 -5.19
N THR A 163 -0.16 32.95 -4.33
CA THR A 163 0.01 31.83 -3.40
C THR A 163 -0.19 32.31 -1.97
N MET A 164 -1.06 31.62 -1.23
CA MET A 164 -1.34 31.91 0.19
C MET A 164 -1.43 30.63 1.01
N GLY A 165 -1.23 30.74 2.33
CA GLY A 165 -1.55 29.63 3.22
C GLY A 165 -3.05 29.36 3.20
N TRP A 166 -3.43 28.10 3.25
CA TRP A 166 -4.82 27.67 3.17
C TRP A 166 -5.08 26.49 4.10
N GLY A 167 -6.22 26.48 4.77
CA GLY A 167 -6.56 25.47 5.76
C GLY A 167 -8.04 25.14 5.79
N ILE A 168 -8.38 23.91 6.13
CA ILE A 168 -9.76 23.45 6.34
C ILE A 168 -10.01 23.34 7.85
N SER A 169 -11.01 24.07 8.35
CA SER A 169 -11.34 24.12 9.79
C SER A 169 -12.63 23.38 10.16
N LEU A 170 -13.46 23.03 9.18
CA LEU A 170 -14.65 22.21 9.37
C LEU A 170 -14.91 21.41 8.10
N SER A 171 -14.82 20.09 8.20
CA SER A 171 -15.12 19.12 7.15
C SER A 171 -15.25 17.74 7.80
N ASP A 172 -16.19 16.95 7.31
CA ASP A 172 -16.34 15.52 7.62
C ASP A 172 -15.74 14.64 6.50
N VAL A 173 -15.36 15.25 5.36
CA VAL A 173 -14.83 14.56 4.16
C VAL A 173 -13.32 14.76 4.02
N PHE A 174 -12.87 16.01 4.08
CA PHE A 174 -11.47 16.39 3.98
C PHE A 174 -10.80 16.39 5.34
N ALA A 175 -9.50 16.09 5.35
CA ALA A 175 -8.67 16.31 6.52
C ALA A 175 -8.66 17.78 6.92
N GLN A 176 -8.59 18.02 8.22
CA GLN A 176 -8.47 19.35 8.79
C GLN A 176 -6.99 19.73 8.91
N PHE A 177 -6.68 20.97 8.55
CA PHE A 177 -5.30 21.48 8.57
C PHE A 177 -5.30 23.01 8.60
N ASN A 178 -4.20 23.58 9.08
CA ASN A 178 -4.09 25.02 9.28
C ASN A 178 -3.48 25.72 8.06
N ALA A 179 -3.85 26.99 7.86
CA ALA A 179 -3.22 27.82 6.84
C ALA A 179 -1.80 28.24 7.27
N ALA A 180 -0.78 27.83 6.51
CA ALA A 180 0.61 28.16 6.83
C ALA A 180 0.94 29.65 6.64
N ASP A 181 1.81 30.22 7.48
CA ASP A 181 2.34 31.58 7.25
C ASP A 181 3.50 31.53 6.24
N LEU A 182 3.19 31.75 4.95
CA LEU A 182 4.18 31.68 3.87
C LEU A 182 5.11 32.90 3.77
N LEU A 183 4.81 33.98 4.50
CA LEU A 183 5.62 35.22 4.46
C LEU A 183 6.61 35.32 5.60
N GLY A 184 6.20 34.89 6.79
CA GLY A 184 6.97 34.98 8.03
C GLY A 184 7.42 33.64 8.60
N GLY A 185 6.74 32.54 8.26
CA GLY A 185 7.01 31.21 8.80
C GLY A 185 8.05 30.43 8.01
N VAL A 186 8.64 29.43 8.68
CA VAL A 186 9.65 28.52 8.14
C VAL A 186 9.15 27.07 8.26
N LEU A 187 9.09 26.36 7.12
CA LEU A 187 8.76 24.93 7.08
C LEU A 187 9.78 24.12 7.91
N GLY A 188 9.28 23.26 8.80
CA GLY A 188 10.06 22.48 9.76
C GLY A 188 10.42 23.21 11.06
N GLU A 189 10.07 24.50 11.19
CA GLU A 189 10.19 25.25 12.45
C GLU A 189 8.82 25.74 12.94
N ASP A 190 8.04 26.39 12.07
CA ASP A 190 6.73 26.97 12.40
C ASP A 190 5.54 26.11 11.96
N TYR A 191 5.70 25.34 10.88
CA TYR A 191 4.70 24.43 10.32
C TYR A 191 5.38 23.23 9.63
N GLY A 192 4.65 22.12 9.48
CA GLY A 192 5.16 20.85 8.94
C GLY A 192 5.47 19.81 10.00
N SER A 193 5.81 18.60 9.58
CA SER A 193 6.10 17.46 10.45
C SER A 193 7.10 17.81 11.58
N GLY A 194 6.77 17.47 12.82
CA GLY A 194 7.58 17.74 14.00
C GLY A 194 7.42 19.15 14.61
N THR A 195 6.50 19.97 14.10
CA THR A 195 6.21 21.32 14.62
C THR A 195 4.87 21.37 15.39
N ASP A 196 4.54 22.49 16.04
CA ASP A 196 3.22 22.65 16.67
C ASP A 196 2.07 22.72 15.63
N MET A 197 2.38 22.87 14.33
CA MET A 197 1.43 22.90 13.22
C MET A 197 1.81 21.85 12.16
N GLU A 198 1.72 20.57 12.55
CA GLU A 198 2.05 19.45 11.64
C GLU A 198 1.08 19.34 10.47
N ASN A 199 -0.21 19.61 10.73
CA ASN A 199 -1.27 19.64 9.72
C ASN A 199 -1.35 21.04 9.12
N TRP A 200 -0.91 21.20 7.87
CA TRP A 200 -0.84 22.50 7.20
C TRP A 200 -1.14 22.42 5.71
N GLY A 201 -1.51 23.56 5.11
CA GLY A 201 -1.72 23.65 3.68
C GLY A 201 -1.49 25.04 3.07
N MET A 202 -1.53 25.06 1.75
CA MET A 202 -1.43 26.25 0.91
C MET A 202 -2.23 26.07 -0.38
N VAL A 203 -2.57 27.20 -0.99
CA VAL A 203 -3.20 27.26 -2.31
C VAL A 203 -2.46 28.26 -3.19
N SER A 204 -2.25 27.88 -4.44
CA SER A 204 -1.85 28.76 -5.52
C SER A 204 -3.03 28.95 -6.47
N ILE A 205 -3.40 30.20 -6.70
CA ILE A 205 -4.53 30.59 -7.54
C ILE A 205 -3.99 31.25 -8.79
N ASP A 206 -4.31 30.68 -9.95
CA ASP A 206 -4.10 31.33 -11.23
C ASP A 206 -5.31 32.17 -11.60
N TYR A 207 -5.08 33.39 -12.06
CA TYR A 207 -6.10 34.34 -12.48
C TYR A 207 -6.04 34.59 -13.99
N THR A 208 -7.16 34.99 -14.56
CA THR A 208 -7.23 35.41 -15.98
C THR A 208 -6.41 36.67 -16.27
N ASP A 209 -6.20 37.53 -15.27
CA ASP A 209 -5.41 38.75 -15.35
C ASP A 209 -4.86 39.21 -13.98
N GLU A 210 -4.02 40.25 -14.01
CA GLU A 210 -3.36 40.83 -12.82
C GLU A 210 -4.34 41.55 -11.85
N SER A 211 -5.64 41.65 -12.18
CA SER A 211 -6.63 42.23 -11.26
C SER A 211 -7.06 41.27 -10.16
N HIS A 212 -6.75 39.97 -10.33
CA HIS A 212 -7.11 38.87 -9.44
C HIS A 212 -8.62 38.72 -9.17
N ALA A 213 -9.45 39.25 -10.08
CA ALA A 213 -10.91 39.24 -9.93
C ALA A 213 -11.58 37.95 -10.41
N THR A 214 -10.94 37.18 -11.29
CA THR A 214 -11.52 35.96 -11.87
C THR A 214 -10.51 34.83 -11.78
N PRO A 215 -10.66 33.92 -10.80
CA PRO A 215 -9.76 32.80 -10.66
C PRO A 215 -10.03 31.78 -11.78
N ALA A 216 -8.98 31.12 -12.27
CA ALA A 216 -8.99 30.25 -13.43
C ALA A 216 -8.51 28.83 -13.12
N GLY A 217 -7.50 28.70 -12.27
CA GLY A 217 -6.96 27.43 -11.81
C GLY A 217 -6.60 27.47 -10.33
N LEU A 218 -6.68 26.32 -9.66
CA LEU A 218 -6.13 26.13 -8.32
C LEU A 218 -5.13 24.98 -8.31
N GLU A 219 -4.04 25.19 -7.60
CA GLU A 219 -3.18 24.12 -7.09
C GLU A 219 -3.24 24.18 -5.56
N ILE A 220 -3.74 23.13 -4.93
CA ILE A 220 -3.86 23.03 -3.48
C ILE A 220 -2.93 21.93 -2.99
N TYR A 221 -2.07 22.29 -2.03
CA TYR A 221 -1.23 21.36 -1.30
C TYR A 221 -1.63 21.33 0.17
N TRP A 222 -1.70 20.13 0.75
CA TRP A 222 -1.73 19.97 2.20
C TRP A 222 -0.97 18.72 2.65
N GLU A 223 -0.53 18.79 3.90
CA GLU A 223 0.01 17.67 4.66
C GLU A 223 -0.88 17.47 5.89
N ALA A 224 -1.34 16.24 6.10
CA ALA A 224 -2.08 15.86 7.29
C ALA A 224 -1.57 14.53 7.86
N HIS A 225 -1.55 14.45 9.17
CA HIS A 225 -1.11 13.32 9.99
C HIS A 225 -2.30 12.81 10.78
N ASP A 226 -2.39 11.52 11.07
CA ASP A 226 -3.45 11.01 11.93
C ASP A 226 -3.40 11.68 13.30
N GLY A 227 -4.59 11.98 13.82
CA GLY A 227 -4.76 12.66 15.08
C GLY A 227 -6.00 13.54 15.13
N SER A 228 -6.40 13.88 16.35
CA SER A 228 -7.56 14.74 16.60
C SER A 228 -7.50 16.11 15.91
N GLY A 229 -6.30 16.61 15.59
CA GLY A 229 -6.10 17.87 14.88
C GLY A 229 -6.42 17.81 13.38
N SER A 230 -6.32 16.64 12.76
CA SER A 230 -6.70 16.41 11.36
C SER A 230 -8.07 15.78 11.20
N GLY A 231 -8.58 15.13 12.26
CA GLY A 231 -9.78 14.32 12.23
C GLY A 231 -9.57 12.95 11.55
N LEU A 232 -8.32 12.56 11.29
CA LEU A 232 -7.96 11.28 10.68
C LEU A 232 -7.44 10.30 11.72
N GLY A 233 -7.66 9.00 11.49
CA GLY A 233 -7.06 7.90 12.25
C GLY A 233 -7.29 7.92 13.77
N VAL A 234 -8.38 8.55 14.22
CA VAL A 234 -8.75 8.61 15.65
C VAL A 234 -10.15 8.09 15.93
N ASP A 235 -10.35 7.55 17.12
CA ASP A 235 -11.64 7.14 17.65
C ASP A 235 -12.46 8.33 18.23
N ASP A 236 -13.66 8.03 18.73
CA ASP A 236 -14.55 9.01 19.37
C ASP A 236 -13.94 9.69 20.63
N ASN A 237 -12.90 9.09 21.21
CA ASN A 237 -12.17 9.63 22.36
C ASN A 237 -10.93 10.44 21.95
N GLY A 238 -10.61 10.48 20.65
CA GLY A 238 -9.43 11.13 20.08
C GLY A 238 -8.14 10.31 20.21
N GLN A 239 -8.23 9.01 20.50
CA GLN A 239 -7.10 8.07 20.54
C GLN A 239 -6.82 7.51 19.15
N LEU A 240 -5.56 7.22 18.83
CA LEU A 240 -5.21 6.67 17.52
C LEU A 240 -5.75 5.25 17.36
N ASN A 241 -6.39 4.97 16.22
CA ASN A 241 -7.02 3.68 15.92
C ASN A 241 -6.78 3.21 14.47
N GLY A 242 -5.90 3.87 13.71
CA GLY A 242 -5.50 3.45 12.37
C GLY A 242 -4.67 2.17 12.39
N TRP A 243 -4.95 1.26 11.46
CA TRP A 243 -4.11 0.09 11.20
C TRP A 243 -4.06 -0.24 9.71
N THR A 244 -2.91 -0.76 9.32
CA THR A 244 -2.61 -1.24 7.98
C THR A 244 -2.70 -2.75 8.00
N GLY A 245 -3.64 -3.26 7.22
CA GLY A 245 -3.81 -4.68 7.02
C GLY A 245 -2.74 -5.24 6.10
N VAL A 246 -2.06 -6.30 6.52
CA VAL A 246 -1.07 -7.06 5.73
C VAL A 246 -1.65 -8.44 5.41
N PRO A 247 -2.39 -8.59 4.29
CA PRO A 247 -3.00 -9.86 3.88
C PRO A 247 -2.12 -10.67 2.90
N VAL A 248 -1.00 -10.10 2.48
CA VAL A 248 -0.04 -10.68 1.55
C VAL A 248 1.36 -10.27 1.97
N VAL A 249 2.35 -11.07 1.59
CA VAL A 249 3.77 -10.76 1.78
C VAL A 249 4.51 -10.94 0.46
N PRO A 250 5.72 -10.35 0.35
CA PRO A 250 6.62 -10.68 -0.76
C PRO A 250 6.91 -12.16 -0.81
N GLY A 251 6.87 -12.72 -2.01
CA GLY A 251 7.28 -14.08 -2.32
C GLY A 251 7.96 -14.15 -3.67
N ASP A 252 8.45 -15.33 -4.00
CA ASP A 252 9.21 -15.54 -5.22
C ASP A 252 8.84 -16.83 -5.96
N THR A 253 8.69 -16.71 -7.27
CA THR A 253 8.28 -17.78 -8.19
C THR A 253 9.44 -18.49 -8.86
N VAL A 254 10.67 -17.96 -8.80
CA VAL A 254 11.79 -18.50 -9.58
C VAL A 254 12.86 -19.19 -8.75
N THR A 255 13.07 -18.82 -7.48
CA THR A 255 14.15 -19.34 -6.63
C THR A 255 14.19 -20.86 -6.67
N PHE A 256 13.04 -21.50 -6.50
CA PHE A 256 12.86 -22.93 -6.60
C PHE A 256 13.48 -23.58 -7.84
N GLY A 257 12.98 -23.21 -9.02
CA GLY A 257 13.47 -23.77 -10.28
C GLY A 257 14.91 -23.37 -10.58
N ASN A 258 15.32 -22.18 -10.14
CA ASN A 258 16.68 -21.71 -10.36
C ASN A 258 17.68 -22.39 -9.43
N MET A 259 17.27 -22.85 -8.25
CA MET A 259 18.18 -23.43 -7.27
C MET A 259 18.67 -24.82 -7.68
N GLU A 260 17.84 -25.62 -8.37
CA GLU A 260 18.29 -26.87 -8.99
C GLU A 260 19.41 -26.62 -10.02
N ALA A 261 19.22 -25.61 -10.88
CA ALA A 261 20.20 -25.24 -11.89
C ALA A 261 21.47 -24.63 -11.27
N TYR A 262 21.31 -23.80 -10.23
CA TYR A 262 22.41 -23.24 -9.44
C TYR A 262 23.25 -24.35 -8.81
N LEU A 263 22.63 -25.33 -8.15
CA LEU A 263 23.33 -26.47 -7.53
C LEU A 263 24.12 -27.28 -8.57
N TYR A 264 23.53 -27.53 -9.74
CA TYR A 264 24.23 -28.22 -10.82
C TYR A 264 25.45 -27.45 -11.33
N TYR A 265 25.36 -26.11 -11.39
CA TYR A 265 26.41 -25.25 -11.94
C TYR A 265 27.50 -24.90 -10.93
N MET A 266 27.12 -24.49 -9.71
CA MET A 266 28.00 -23.96 -8.67
C MET A 266 28.49 -25.04 -7.69
N HIS A 267 27.70 -26.08 -7.45
CA HIS A 267 28.03 -27.17 -6.53
C HIS A 267 28.03 -28.56 -7.20
N PRO A 268 28.75 -28.75 -8.34
CA PRO A 268 28.81 -30.05 -9.01
C PRO A 268 29.51 -31.13 -8.18
N ASP A 269 30.16 -30.77 -7.08
CA ASP A 269 30.89 -31.63 -6.16
C ASP A 269 30.00 -32.28 -5.08
N THR A 270 28.81 -31.73 -4.80
CA THR A 270 27.96 -32.20 -3.70
C THR A 270 26.90 -33.22 -4.14
N ASN A 271 26.65 -33.36 -5.45
CA ASN A 271 25.51 -34.11 -6.02
C ASN A 271 24.12 -33.67 -5.50
N LEU A 272 24.02 -32.57 -4.74
CA LEU A 272 22.77 -32.09 -4.17
C LEU A 272 21.71 -31.80 -5.23
N TRP A 273 22.09 -31.38 -6.44
CA TRP A 273 21.13 -31.22 -7.54
C TRP A 273 20.39 -32.52 -7.88
N TYR A 274 21.04 -33.68 -7.73
CA TYR A 274 20.44 -35.00 -7.99
C TYR A 274 19.68 -35.49 -6.76
N ASP A 275 20.24 -35.28 -5.56
CA ASP A 275 19.65 -35.75 -4.30
C ASP A 275 18.44 -34.92 -3.89
N LEU A 276 18.47 -33.62 -4.13
CA LEU A 276 17.34 -32.70 -3.99
C LEU A 276 16.47 -32.66 -5.23
N GLY A 277 16.93 -33.18 -6.38
CA GLY A 277 16.29 -33.12 -7.70
C GLY A 277 14.78 -33.35 -7.60
N TRP A 278 14.06 -32.24 -7.63
CA TRP A 278 12.91 -31.97 -6.77
C TRP A 278 11.88 -33.11 -6.88
N THR A 279 11.78 -33.87 -5.79
CA THR A 279 11.52 -35.33 -5.71
C THR A 279 10.06 -35.73 -6.00
N GLY A 280 9.61 -35.56 -7.25
CA GLY A 280 8.32 -36.06 -7.71
C GLY A 280 7.85 -35.31 -8.95
N GLY A 281 7.27 -35.99 -9.94
CA GLY A 281 6.93 -35.40 -11.24
C GLY A 281 5.87 -34.28 -11.24
N ASP A 282 5.42 -33.82 -10.07
CA ASP A 282 4.45 -32.75 -9.89
C ASP A 282 5.19 -31.49 -9.42
N GLY A 283 5.17 -30.44 -10.23
CA GLY A 283 5.85 -29.17 -9.93
C GLY A 283 5.27 -28.44 -8.72
N PHE A 284 5.87 -27.31 -8.35
CA PHE A 284 5.45 -26.48 -7.22
C PHE A 284 4.06 -25.89 -7.41
N SER A 285 3.20 -26.07 -6.42
CA SER A 285 1.84 -25.54 -6.44
C SER A 285 1.79 -24.06 -6.05
N PHE A 286 2.76 -23.60 -5.26
CA PHE A 286 2.83 -22.24 -4.72
C PHE A 286 4.24 -21.65 -4.79
N PRO A 287 4.38 -20.31 -4.74
CA PRO A 287 5.67 -19.63 -4.66
C PRO A 287 6.38 -19.86 -3.31
N MET A 288 7.65 -19.49 -3.25
CA MET A 288 8.39 -19.31 -1.99
C MET A 288 7.84 -18.09 -1.25
N ILE A 289 7.65 -18.20 0.06
CA ILE A 289 7.42 -17.04 0.92
C ILE A 289 8.76 -16.38 1.16
N GLY A 290 8.86 -15.07 0.90
CA GLY A 290 10.12 -14.37 0.84
C GLY A 290 11.02 -14.89 -0.29
N GLY A 291 12.30 -14.54 -0.20
CA GLY A 291 13.31 -14.92 -1.18
C GLY A 291 13.65 -13.81 -2.17
N PRO A 292 14.92 -13.71 -2.59
CA PRO A 292 15.38 -12.58 -3.38
C PRO A 292 15.18 -12.74 -4.89
N GLY A 293 14.42 -13.72 -5.39
CA GLY A 293 14.40 -13.99 -6.84
C GLY A 293 15.75 -14.53 -7.33
N HIS A 294 16.15 -15.71 -6.87
CA HIS A 294 17.52 -16.20 -7.03
C HIS A 294 17.89 -16.44 -8.51
N PRO A 295 19.00 -15.88 -9.04
CA PRO A 295 19.44 -16.12 -10.42
C PRO A 295 20.07 -17.51 -10.58
N ILE A 296 20.06 -18.08 -11.79
CA ILE A 296 20.77 -19.36 -12.05
C ILE A 296 22.29 -19.14 -11.99
N ASP A 297 22.76 -18.03 -12.56
CA ASP A 297 24.16 -17.60 -12.58
C ASP A 297 24.25 -16.21 -11.89
N PRO A 298 24.94 -16.09 -10.74
CA PRO A 298 25.12 -14.82 -10.04
C PRO A 298 25.85 -13.74 -10.86
N ASP A 299 26.55 -14.11 -11.94
CA ASP A 299 27.30 -13.19 -12.81
C ASP A 299 26.51 -12.79 -14.08
N ASP A 300 25.25 -13.22 -14.25
CA ASP A 300 24.41 -12.92 -15.43
C ASP A 300 23.39 -11.80 -15.15
N ASP A 301 23.55 -10.66 -15.84
CA ASP A 301 22.67 -9.48 -15.69
C ASP A 301 21.25 -9.70 -16.27
N ASP A 302 21.00 -10.74 -17.09
CA ASP A 302 19.70 -11.01 -17.74
C ASP A 302 18.63 -11.57 -16.76
N THR A 303 18.97 -11.77 -15.48
CA THR A 303 18.06 -12.31 -14.45
C THR A 303 17.29 -11.25 -13.65
N TYR A 304 17.40 -9.98 -14.05
CA TYR A 304 16.75 -8.85 -13.41
C TYR A 304 15.73 -8.21 -14.36
N THR A 305 14.62 -7.72 -13.82
CA THR A 305 13.66 -6.87 -14.55
C THR A 305 13.71 -5.44 -14.04
N LEU A 306 13.39 -4.49 -14.90
CA LEU A 306 13.24 -3.09 -14.50
C LEU A 306 11.87 -2.90 -13.85
N ASP A 307 11.83 -2.36 -12.65
CA ASP A 307 10.59 -1.87 -12.04
C ASP A 307 10.07 -0.70 -12.90
N PRO A 308 8.83 -0.78 -13.44
CA PRO A 308 8.31 0.22 -14.35
C PRO A 308 7.96 1.56 -13.67
N VAL A 309 7.90 1.60 -12.34
CA VAL A 309 7.56 2.76 -11.50
C VAL A 309 8.82 3.43 -10.97
N THR A 310 9.74 2.67 -10.36
CA THR A 310 10.95 3.22 -9.73
C THR A 310 12.13 3.30 -10.68
N GLY A 311 12.15 2.48 -11.72
CA GLY A 311 13.29 2.35 -12.63
C GLY A 311 14.48 1.61 -12.02
N GLU A 312 14.30 0.94 -10.88
CA GLU A 312 15.31 0.08 -10.25
C GLU A 312 15.32 -1.32 -10.86
N MET A 313 16.47 -1.99 -10.83
CA MET A 313 16.58 -3.39 -11.25
C MET A 313 16.15 -4.28 -10.09
N ILE A 314 15.06 -5.01 -10.26
CA ILE A 314 14.57 -5.99 -9.29
C ILE A 314 14.82 -7.42 -9.81
N PRO A 315 15.12 -8.38 -8.93
CA PRO A 315 15.21 -9.78 -9.32
C PRO A 315 13.92 -10.27 -10.00
N LEU A 316 14.05 -11.13 -11.01
CA LEU A 316 12.89 -11.76 -11.65
C LEU A 316 12.16 -12.65 -10.63
N GLY A 317 10.82 -12.71 -10.75
CA GLY A 317 10.01 -13.70 -10.02
C GLY A 317 9.32 -13.21 -8.75
N LEU A 318 9.63 -12.00 -8.28
CA LEU A 318 9.00 -11.40 -7.11
C LEU A 318 7.51 -11.14 -7.35
N VAL A 319 6.68 -11.57 -6.41
CA VAL A 319 5.22 -11.46 -6.43
C VAL A 319 4.69 -11.23 -5.01
N GLU A 320 3.51 -10.65 -4.88
CA GLU A 320 2.77 -10.68 -3.62
C GLU A 320 2.03 -12.01 -3.48
N VAL A 321 2.21 -12.70 -2.37
CA VAL A 321 1.58 -14.00 -2.10
C VAL A 321 0.72 -13.97 -0.85
N ASN A 322 -0.41 -14.68 -0.91
CA ASN A 322 -1.21 -15.02 0.27
C ASN A 322 -1.03 -16.48 0.72
N HIS A 323 -0.32 -17.29 -0.08
CA HIS A 323 0.05 -18.66 0.25
C HIS A 323 1.41 -18.99 -0.34
N GLY A 324 2.21 -19.80 0.36
CA GLY A 324 3.49 -20.25 -0.15
C GLY A 324 4.18 -21.26 0.73
N TYR A 325 5.36 -21.69 0.30
CA TYR A 325 6.21 -22.59 1.09
C TYR A 325 7.28 -21.78 1.82
N LEU A 326 7.61 -22.22 3.02
CA LEU A 326 8.85 -21.83 3.69
C LEU A 326 9.97 -22.73 3.16
N PHE A 327 10.98 -22.09 2.60
CA PHE A 327 12.15 -22.73 2.01
C PHE A 327 13.38 -21.96 2.45
N ASP A 328 14.36 -22.67 2.97
CA ASP A 328 15.55 -22.05 3.54
C ASP A 328 16.82 -22.71 2.99
N PRO A 329 17.35 -22.20 1.87
CA PRO A 329 18.53 -22.75 1.22
C PRO A 329 19.84 -22.11 1.71
N MET A 330 19.81 -21.19 2.66
CA MET A 330 20.96 -20.35 3.03
C MET A 330 20.94 -20.02 4.52
N GLY A 331 21.91 -20.52 5.26
CA GLY A 331 22.03 -20.22 6.68
C GLY A 331 22.58 -18.81 6.96
N ASP A 332 22.83 -18.56 8.24
CA ASP A 332 23.24 -17.25 8.76
C ASP A 332 24.56 -16.73 8.16
N ASP A 333 25.39 -17.62 7.61
CA ASP A 333 26.67 -17.26 6.99
C ASP A 333 26.54 -16.73 5.55
N GLY A 334 25.32 -16.76 4.99
CA GLY A 334 25.00 -16.32 3.64
C GLY A 334 25.46 -17.27 2.54
N SER A 335 25.92 -18.47 2.89
CA SER A 335 26.29 -19.51 1.94
C SER A 335 25.12 -20.44 1.69
N TYR A 336 24.94 -20.85 0.44
CA TYR A 336 23.89 -21.79 0.06
C TYR A 336 24.33 -23.24 0.23
N PHE A 337 23.46 -24.09 0.76
CA PHE A 337 23.58 -25.55 0.87
C PHE A 337 24.90 -26.04 1.48
N ASN A 338 25.36 -25.39 2.55
CA ASN A 338 26.63 -25.73 3.20
C ASN A 338 26.43 -26.71 4.39
N GLY A 339 25.18 -27.01 4.77
CA GLY A 339 24.82 -27.90 5.88
C GLY A 339 24.67 -27.22 7.23
N ASP A 340 24.60 -25.89 7.30
CA ASP A 340 24.20 -25.14 8.51
C ASP A 340 22.72 -24.74 8.51
N GLU A 341 21.98 -25.06 7.43
CA GLU A 341 20.60 -24.63 7.25
C GLU A 341 19.65 -25.40 8.19
N PRO A 342 18.70 -24.70 8.86
CA PRO A 342 17.69 -25.33 9.72
C PRO A 342 16.88 -26.43 9.05
N LEU A 343 16.55 -26.28 7.76
CA LEU A 343 15.65 -27.19 7.04
C LEU A 343 16.39 -28.25 6.21
N GLN A 344 17.71 -28.35 6.31
CA GLN A 344 18.55 -29.26 5.50
C GLN A 344 18.12 -30.74 5.57
N ALA A 345 17.50 -31.15 6.67
CA ALA A 345 17.08 -32.53 6.88
C ALA A 345 15.89 -32.91 5.98
N THR A 346 15.02 -31.95 5.67
CA THR A 346 13.74 -32.12 4.97
C THR A 346 13.75 -31.41 3.62
N GLY A 347 14.85 -31.60 2.87
CA GLY A 347 15.00 -31.03 1.53
C GLY A 347 15.00 -29.49 1.48
N TYR A 348 15.36 -28.83 2.59
CA TYR A 348 15.36 -27.37 2.75
C TYR A 348 13.97 -26.73 2.74
N PHE A 349 12.91 -27.54 2.78
CA PHE A 349 11.53 -27.09 2.94
C PHE A 349 11.05 -27.30 4.36
N PHE A 350 10.13 -26.44 4.80
CA PHE A 350 9.36 -26.69 6.00
C PHE A 350 8.28 -27.72 5.68
N THR A 351 8.46 -28.94 6.20
CA THR A 351 7.58 -30.07 5.95
C THR A 351 6.84 -30.51 7.21
N TYR A 352 5.91 -31.45 7.06
CA TYR A 352 5.21 -32.03 8.20
C TYR A 352 6.18 -32.72 9.18
N ASN A 353 7.14 -33.49 8.66
CA ASN A 353 8.16 -34.13 9.49
C ASN A 353 8.96 -33.13 10.31
N PHE A 354 9.36 -32.00 9.70
CA PHE A 354 10.07 -30.95 10.44
C PHE A 354 9.19 -30.34 11.53
N MET A 355 7.93 -30.03 11.21
CA MET A 355 6.96 -29.50 12.18
C MET A 355 6.74 -30.43 13.37
N GLU A 356 6.56 -31.74 13.12
CA GLU A 356 6.39 -32.75 14.18
C GLU A 356 7.64 -32.87 15.04
N ALA A 357 8.83 -32.88 14.41
CA ALA A 357 10.10 -32.92 15.12
C ALA A 357 10.30 -31.66 15.99
N ALA A 358 9.98 -30.47 15.46
CA ALA A 358 10.07 -29.21 16.17
C ALA A 358 9.17 -29.18 17.41
N GLY A 359 7.88 -29.49 17.23
CA GLY A 359 6.93 -29.55 18.35
C GLY A 359 7.28 -30.62 19.39
N THR A 360 7.73 -31.80 18.94
CA THR A 360 8.12 -32.90 19.84
C THR A 360 9.38 -32.55 20.62
N PHE A 361 10.42 -32.06 19.95
CA PHE A 361 11.68 -31.70 20.59
C PHE A 361 11.45 -30.60 21.62
N GLN A 362 10.83 -29.49 21.22
CA GLN A 362 10.59 -28.35 22.10
C GLN A 362 9.76 -28.76 23.32
N GLY A 363 8.61 -29.42 23.10
CA GLY A 363 7.72 -29.82 24.19
C GLY A 363 8.37 -30.76 25.20
N VAL A 364 9.17 -31.73 24.74
CA VAL A 364 9.92 -32.64 25.63
C VAL A 364 11.06 -31.92 26.33
N PHE A 365 11.81 -31.08 25.61
CA PHE A 365 12.93 -30.32 26.16
C PHE A 365 12.44 -29.42 27.30
N GLU A 366 11.42 -28.60 27.07
CA GLU A 366 10.87 -27.68 28.06
C GLU A 366 10.35 -28.42 29.30
N ALA A 367 9.62 -29.52 29.11
CA ALA A 367 9.10 -30.33 30.22
C ALA A 367 10.23 -30.95 31.05
N MET A 368 11.25 -31.49 30.39
CA MET A 368 12.40 -32.12 31.05
C MET A 368 13.30 -31.09 31.73
N PHE A 369 13.56 -29.96 31.06
CA PHE A 369 14.40 -28.90 31.60
C PHE A 369 13.73 -28.23 32.79
N GLY A 370 12.42 -27.96 32.71
CA GLY A 370 11.65 -27.45 33.85
C GLY A 370 11.65 -28.39 35.06
N ALA A 371 11.76 -29.70 34.85
CA ALA A 371 11.78 -30.70 35.93
C ALA A 371 13.18 -30.97 36.49
N THR A 372 14.23 -30.88 35.66
CA THR A 372 15.59 -31.34 35.99
C THR A 372 16.61 -30.22 36.11
N ASN A 373 16.39 -29.12 35.40
CA ASN A 373 17.35 -28.03 35.19
C ASN A 373 18.70 -28.55 34.64
N ASP A 374 18.65 -29.61 33.81
CA ASP A 374 19.80 -30.26 33.19
C ASP A 374 19.64 -30.22 31.68
N VAL A 375 20.52 -29.46 31.01
CA VAL A 375 20.46 -29.24 29.55
C VAL A 375 20.71 -30.54 28.79
N ASN A 376 21.73 -31.32 29.18
CA ASN A 376 22.10 -32.54 28.47
C ASN A 376 21.01 -33.59 28.58
N MET A 377 20.52 -33.83 29.80
CA MET A 377 19.43 -34.78 30.01
C MET A 377 18.16 -34.40 29.24
N SER A 378 17.86 -33.10 29.16
CA SER A 378 16.67 -32.60 28.47
C SER A 378 16.82 -32.68 26.95
N ALA A 379 17.97 -32.26 26.40
CA ALA A 379 18.28 -32.34 24.98
C ALA A 379 18.34 -33.79 24.48
N THR A 380 18.98 -34.69 25.23
CA THR A 380 18.99 -36.12 24.91
C THR A 380 17.59 -36.72 24.92
N ALA A 381 16.76 -36.40 25.91
CA ALA A 381 15.39 -36.93 25.97
C ALA A 381 14.51 -36.40 24.83
N ALA A 382 14.67 -35.13 24.47
CA ALA A 382 13.98 -34.51 23.34
C ALA A 382 14.40 -35.16 22.01
N ALA A 383 15.71 -35.30 21.77
CA ALA A 383 16.25 -35.97 20.59
C ALA A 383 15.83 -37.45 20.50
N ASP A 384 15.76 -38.17 21.62
CA ASP A 384 15.27 -39.56 21.66
C ASP A 384 13.80 -39.66 21.25
N SER A 385 12.99 -38.69 21.66
CA SER A 385 11.57 -38.63 21.33
C SER A 385 11.34 -38.40 19.84
N VAL A 386 12.14 -37.53 19.20
CA VAL A 386 12.14 -37.35 17.74
C VAL A 386 12.68 -38.60 17.04
N ALA A 387 13.83 -39.13 17.46
CA ALA A 387 14.47 -40.25 16.78
C ALA A 387 13.64 -41.54 16.82
N THR A 388 12.85 -41.76 17.88
CA THR A 388 11.98 -42.94 18.02
C THR A 388 10.79 -42.94 17.06
N ILE A 389 10.47 -41.81 16.43
CA ILE A 389 9.47 -41.75 15.34
C ILE A 389 9.95 -42.60 14.15
N TYR A 390 11.25 -42.58 13.88
CA TYR A 390 11.84 -43.16 12.67
C TYR A 390 12.68 -44.42 12.92
N LEU A 391 13.27 -44.55 14.12
CA LEU A 391 14.26 -45.57 14.42
C LEU A 391 13.94 -46.34 15.70
N ASP A 392 14.12 -47.66 15.65
CA ASP A 392 14.13 -48.49 16.85
C ASP A 392 15.50 -48.43 17.57
N PRO A 393 15.53 -48.64 18.90
CA PRO A 393 16.78 -48.88 19.61
C PRO A 393 17.55 -50.09 19.03
N PRO A 394 18.89 -50.04 18.94
CA PRO A 394 19.78 -49.06 19.57
C PRO A 394 20.08 -47.80 18.74
N TYR A 395 19.55 -47.67 17.53
CA TYR A 395 19.89 -46.58 16.62
C TYR A 395 19.37 -45.23 17.13
N SER A 396 18.10 -45.17 17.55
CA SER A 396 17.50 -43.96 18.15
C SER A 396 18.26 -43.49 19.40
N THR A 397 18.64 -44.41 20.28
CA THR A 397 19.45 -44.10 21.47
C THR A 397 20.84 -43.55 21.11
N GLY A 398 21.43 -44.04 20.03
CA GLY A 398 22.70 -43.53 19.49
C GLY A 398 22.56 -42.07 19.04
N VAL A 399 21.53 -41.78 18.24
CA VAL A 399 21.19 -40.42 17.79
C VAL A 399 20.95 -39.51 18.97
N ALA A 400 20.09 -39.91 19.91
CA ALA A 400 19.74 -39.13 21.09
C ALA A 400 20.96 -38.69 21.91
N THR A 401 21.90 -39.62 22.12
CA THR A 401 23.13 -39.35 22.87
C THR A 401 24.01 -38.35 22.11
N ALA A 402 24.25 -38.59 20.82
CA ALA A 402 25.11 -37.74 20.00
C ALA A 402 24.56 -36.31 19.87
N VAL A 403 23.26 -36.18 19.64
CA VAL A 403 22.57 -34.88 19.50
C VAL A 403 22.56 -34.14 20.83
N GLY A 404 22.20 -34.81 21.92
CA GLY A 404 22.19 -34.20 23.25
C GLY A 404 23.57 -33.70 23.68
N ASP A 405 24.63 -34.45 23.41
CA ASP A 405 26.02 -34.02 23.66
C ASP A 405 26.39 -32.80 22.81
N THR A 406 26.05 -32.81 21.51
CA THR A 406 26.34 -31.71 20.58
C THR A 406 25.67 -30.41 21.02
N LEU A 407 24.37 -30.45 21.29
CA LEU A 407 23.61 -29.27 21.74
C LEU A 407 24.09 -28.76 23.10
N THR A 408 24.49 -29.67 24.00
CA THR A 408 25.07 -29.30 25.29
C THR A 408 26.40 -28.59 25.13
N ASP A 409 27.26 -29.06 24.22
CA ASP A 409 28.54 -28.43 23.93
C ASP A 409 28.34 -27.03 23.33
N MET A 410 27.38 -26.86 22.42
CA MET A 410 26.99 -25.55 21.88
C MET A 410 26.48 -24.61 22.98
N PHE A 411 25.58 -25.09 23.85
CA PHE A 411 25.08 -24.33 25.00
C PHE A 411 26.23 -23.88 25.91
N ASN A 412 27.13 -24.80 26.26
CA ASN A 412 28.28 -24.49 27.13
C ASN A 412 29.24 -23.48 26.49
N ALA A 413 29.43 -23.57 25.16
CA ALA A 413 30.23 -22.61 24.41
C ALA A 413 29.60 -21.22 24.44
N CYS A 414 28.29 -21.10 24.21
CA CYS A 414 27.56 -19.84 24.37
C CYS A 414 27.68 -19.31 25.82
N PHE A 415 27.40 -20.16 26.81
CA PHE A 415 27.35 -19.75 28.21
C PHE A 415 28.73 -19.29 28.72
N ALA A 416 29.81 -19.87 28.21
CA ALA A 416 31.17 -19.42 28.50
C ALA A 416 31.46 -17.99 28.03
N VAL A 417 30.72 -17.49 27.03
CA VAL A 417 30.86 -16.14 26.46
C VAL A 417 29.83 -15.17 27.05
N VAL A 418 28.54 -15.53 27.01
CA VAL A 418 27.41 -14.66 27.38
C VAL A 418 27.15 -14.69 28.89
N GLY A 419 27.26 -15.87 29.52
CA GLY A 419 26.99 -16.06 30.95
C GLY A 419 25.51 -15.99 31.35
N ASP A 420 24.60 -15.88 30.39
CA ASP A 420 23.15 -15.92 30.60
C ASP A 420 22.56 -17.24 30.11
N VAL A 421 21.72 -17.87 30.94
CA VAL A 421 21.13 -19.17 30.60
C VAL A 421 20.03 -19.01 29.56
N ALA A 422 19.20 -17.98 29.66
CA ALA A 422 18.04 -17.82 28.79
C ALA A 422 18.47 -17.57 27.34
N THR A 423 19.40 -16.64 27.11
CA THR A 423 19.97 -16.40 25.78
C THR A 423 20.62 -17.65 25.20
N CYS A 424 21.38 -18.40 26.01
CA CYS A 424 22.07 -19.58 25.48
C CYS A 424 21.15 -20.79 25.24
N LEU A 425 19.92 -20.79 25.75
CA LEU A 425 18.93 -21.83 25.44
C LEU A 425 18.37 -21.71 24.02
N GLU A 426 18.54 -20.57 23.34
CA GLU A 426 18.18 -20.40 21.91
C GLU A 426 18.89 -21.44 21.01
N VAL A 427 20.08 -21.91 21.41
CA VAL A 427 20.79 -23.02 20.75
C VAL A 427 19.93 -24.28 20.57
N MET A 428 18.94 -24.49 21.44
CA MET A 428 18.07 -25.67 21.38
C MET A 428 17.11 -25.65 20.19
N GLU A 429 16.93 -24.51 19.52
CA GLU A 429 16.14 -24.38 18.29
C GLU A 429 16.73 -25.20 17.14
N ALA A 430 18.05 -25.47 17.15
CA ALA A 430 18.68 -26.37 16.19
C ALA A 430 18.41 -27.87 16.47
N GLY A 431 17.83 -28.18 17.63
CA GLY A 431 17.60 -29.55 18.09
C GLY A 431 16.78 -30.45 17.15
N PRO A 432 15.68 -29.97 16.55
CA PRO A 432 14.92 -30.72 15.54
C PRO A 432 15.79 -31.08 14.33
N THR A 433 16.54 -30.12 13.78
CA THR A 433 17.44 -30.31 12.64
C THR A 433 18.51 -31.36 12.95
N PHE A 434 19.22 -31.23 14.07
CA PHE A 434 20.24 -32.21 14.48
C PHE A 434 19.66 -33.59 14.72
N SER A 435 18.46 -33.68 15.30
CA SER A 435 17.77 -34.95 15.53
C SER A 435 17.43 -35.65 14.21
N LEU A 436 16.83 -34.94 13.27
CA LEU A 436 16.47 -35.47 11.95
C LEU A 436 17.71 -35.81 11.11
N MET A 437 18.76 -34.99 11.17
CA MET A 437 20.04 -35.32 10.52
C MET A 437 20.69 -36.57 11.11
N GLY A 438 20.69 -36.71 12.43
CA GLY A 438 21.18 -37.91 13.10
C GLY A 438 20.36 -39.15 12.72
N VAL A 439 19.04 -39.02 12.53
CA VAL A 439 18.19 -40.10 12.00
C VAL A 439 18.61 -40.48 10.58
N LYS A 440 18.83 -39.51 9.68
CA LYS A 440 19.30 -39.78 8.31
C LYS A 440 20.62 -40.55 8.31
N GLU A 441 21.58 -40.16 9.14
CA GLU A 441 22.90 -40.83 9.23
C GLU A 441 22.81 -42.24 9.84
N ALA A 442 21.96 -42.41 10.86
CA ALA A 442 21.78 -43.70 11.53
C ALA A 442 20.85 -44.66 10.78
N CYS A 443 20.20 -44.21 9.70
CA CYS A 443 19.21 -44.98 8.99
C CYS A 443 19.83 -46.20 8.30
N PRO A 444 19.34 -47.42 8.57
CA PRO A 444 19.85 -48.62 7.93
C PRO A 444 19.23 -48.91 6.55
N ASP A 445 18.17 -48.18 6.16
CA ASP A 445 17.46 -48.38 4.89
C ASP A 445 18.16 -47.63 3.74
N GLU A 446 18.30 -48.30 2.60
CA GLU A 446 18.88 -47.71 1.38
C GLU A 446 17.94 -46.66 0.76
N ASP A 447 16.63 -46.78 1.00
CA ASP A 447 15.61 -45.81 0.56
C ASP A 447 15.42 -44.66 1.59
N GLY A 448 16.21 -44.66 2.68
CA GLY A 448 16.13 -43.68 3.77
C GLY A 448 15.01 -43.95 4.77
N CYS A 449 15.03 -43.23 5.90
CA CYS A 449 14.04 -43.41 6.98
C CYS A 449 12.79 -42.54 6.79
N GLY A 450 12.58 -42.01 5.58
CA GLY A 450 11.45 -41.12 5.29
C GLY A 450 11.52 -39.76 5.98
N VAL A 451 12.71 -39.34 6.45
CA VAL A 451 12.91 -38.01 7.06
C VAL A 451 12.66 -36.91 6.04
N ASP A 452 13.21 -37.05 4.85
CA ASP A 452 12.99 -36.10 3.76
C ASP A 452 11.69 -36.43 3.04
N ASP A 453 10.64 -35.69 3.40
CA ASP A 453 9.31 -35.76 2.81
C ASP A 453 9.00 -34.56 1.90
N SER A 454 10.03 -33.84 1.45
CA SER A 454 9.87 -32.62 0.65
C SER A 454 9.44 -32.87 -0.80
N GLY A 455 9.21 -34.12 -1.21
CA GLY A 455 8.95 -34.47 -2.62
C GLY A 455 7.54 -34.18 -3.12
N TRP A 456 6.58 -34.01 -2.21
CA TRP A 456 5.20 -33.69 -2.54
C TRP A 456 4.63 -32.68 -1.55
N ASP A 457 3.49 -32.09 -1.90
CA ASP A 457 2.71 -31.25 -0.97
C ASP A 457 2.03 -32.13 0.07
N TYR A 458 1.82 -31.59 1.27
CA TYR A 458 1.24 -32.31 2.40
C TYR A 458 0.04 -33.19 2.02
N ASN A 459 0.16 -34.49 2.32
CA ASN A 459 -0.89 -35.48 2.15
C ASN A 459 -1.42 -35.93 3.52
N THR A 460 -2.72 -35.75 3.74
CA THR A 460 -3.40 -36.18 4.98
C THR A 460 -3.44 -37.69 5.20
N GLU A 461 -3.29 -38.51 4.14
CA GLU A 461 -3.29 -39.97 4.27
C GLU A 461 -1.95 -40.50 4.78
N ASP A 462 -0.86 -39.87 4.33
CA ASP A 462 0.52 -40.28 4.64
C ASP A 462 1.15 -39.43 5.75
N GLU A 463 0.49 -38.34 6.18
CA GLU A 463 0.98 -37.36 7.17
C GLU A 463 2.41 -36.87 6.85
N THR A 464 2.67 -36.59 5.57
CA THR A 464 3.99 -36.20 5.04
C THR A 464 3.83 -35.19 3.92
N GLY A 465 4.85 -34.36 3.71
CA GLY A 465 4.91 -33.42 2.59
C GLY A 465 5.26 -31.99 3.01
N ARG A 466 5.56 -31.16 2.01
CA ARG A 466 5.76 -29.72 2.15
C ARG A 466 4.48 -29.05 2.66
N LEU A 467 4.61 -28.19 3.66
CA LEU A 467 3.48 -27.44 4.19
C LEU A 467 3.26 -26.15 3.37
N ILE A 468 2.01 -25.91 3.01
CA ILE A 468 1.59 -24.67 2.33
C ILE A 468 1.02 -23.75 3.39
N PHE A 469 1.73 -22.67 3.68
CA PHE A 469 1.32 -21.68 4.68
C PHE A 469 0.35 -20.67 4.06
N GLU A 470 -0.70 -20.32 4.78
CA GLU A 470 -1.57 -19.17 4.51
C GLU A 470 -1.00 -17.96 5.26
N ILE A 471 -0.85 -16.82 4.59
CA ILE A 471 -0.45 -15.57 5.25
C ILE A 471 -1.59 -15.11 6.15
N ASP A 472 -1.29 -14.88 7.43
CA ASP A 472 -2.28 -14.39 8.38
C ASP A 472 -2.56 -12.92 8.11
N ASN A 473 -3.84 -12.55 8.19
CA ASN A 473 -4.24 -11.16 8.07
C ASN A 473 -3.79 -10.39 9.31
N SER A 474 -2.64 -9.71 9.20
CA SER A 474 -1.99 -9.02 10.32
C SER A 474 -2.40 -7.55 10.33
N CYS A 475 -2.99 -7.07 11.42
CA CYS A 475 -3.30 -5.65 11.62
C CYS A 475 -2.09 -4.96 12.27
N ILE A 476 -1.31 -4.22 11.50
CA ILE A 476 -0.19 -3.46 12.06
C ILE A 476 -0.69 -2.06 12.42
N PRO A 477 -0.55 -1.60 13.68
CA PRO A 477 -0.99 -0.26 14.06
C PRO A 477 -0.10 0.77 13.37
N ASP A 478 -0.70 1.73 12.68
CA ASP A 478 0.04 2.76 11.97
C ASP A 478 -0.48 4.17 12.30
N ASN A 479 0.43 5.12 12.10
CA ASN A 479 0.14 6.54 11.96
C ASN A 479 0.35 6.91 10.49
N THR A 480 -0.73 7.30 9.83
CA THR A 480 -0.68 7.68 8.41
C THR A 480 -0.37 9.18 8.27
N THR A 481 0.63 9.49 7.46
CA THR A 481 0.83 10.82 6.89
C THR A 481 0.34 10.85 5.45
N GLN A 482 -0.56 11.76 5.12
CA GLN A 482 -0.97 12.06 3.74
C GLN A 482 -0.39 13.41 3.29
N ARG A 483 0.27 13.40 2.13
CA ARG A 483 0.68 14.60 1.39
C ARG A 483 -0.07 14.64 0.08
N VAL A 484 -0.89 15.66 -0.09
CA VAL A 484 -1.83 15.74 -1.20
C VAL A 484 -1.55 17.00 -2.01
N ASN A 485 -1.40 16.84 -3.31
CA ASN A 485 -1.41 17.92 -4.28
C ASN A 485 -2.56 17.74 -5.25
N THR A 486 -3.41 18.76 -5.41
CA THR A 486 -4.60 18.70 -6.26
C THR A 486 -4.68 19.89 -7.20
N PHE A 487 -5.19 19.64 -8.41
CA PHE A 487 -5.27 20.60 -9.49
C PHE A 487 -6.71 20.76 -9.93
N TRP A 488 -7.18 22.00 -9.98
CA TRP A 488 -8.57 22.33 -10.22
C TRP A 488 -8.73 23.39 -11.29
N SER A 489 -9.85 23.34 -12.00
CA SER A 489 -10.24 24.30 -13.02
C SER A 489 -11.56 24.95 -12.68
N ASN A 490 -11.66 26.24 -12.98
CA ASN A 490 -12.92 26.96 -12.83
C ASN A 490 -13.88 26.49 -13.93
N THR A 491 -15.02 25.90 -13.55
CA THR A 491 -15.99 25.35 -14.50
C THR A 491 -16.65 26.44 -15.36
N ALA A 492 -16.70 27.69 -14.89
CA ALA A 492 -17.19 28.81 -15.69
C ALA A 492 -16.24 29.21 -16.83
N LEU A 493 -14.97 28.80 -16.75
CA LEU A 493 -13.94 29.03 -17.78
C LEU A 493 -13.59 27.78 -18.56
N ALA A 494 -14.08 26.60 -18.13
CA ALA A 494 -13.87 25.36 -18.83
C ALA A 494 -14.42 25.48 -20.27
N VAL A 495 -13.51 25.34 -21.23
CA VAL A 495 -13.89 25.18 -22.63
C VAL A 495 -14.32 23.73 -22.79
N ASP A 496 -15.54 23.52 -23.25
CA ASP A 496 -16.04 22.20 -23.60
C ASP A 496 -15.17 21.63 -24.73
N ASP A 497 -14.28 20.68 -24.41
CA ASP A 497 -13.41 20.00 -25.38
C ASP A 497 -14.22 19.14 -26.36
N ASP A 498 -15.51 18.86 -26.07
CA ASP A 498 -16.49 18.25 -26.96
C ASP A 498 -17.33 19.29 -27.75
N ALA A 499 -17.13 20.60 -27.52
CA ALA A 499 -17.73 21.61 -28.37
C ALA A 499 -17.19 21.43 -29.79
N PRO A 500 -18.04 21.14 -30.79
CA PRO A 500 -17.57 20.87 -32.14
C PRO A 500 -16.88 22.12 -32.68
N ILE A 501 -15.55 22.12 -32.70
CA ILE A 501 -14.76 23.10 -33.42
C ILE A 501 -15.09 22.89 -34.90
N ALA A 502 -15.98 23.72 -35.44
CA ALA A 502 -16.42 23.64 -36.82
C ALA A 502 -15.23 23.92 -37.75
N GLN A 503 -14.59 22.87 -38.28
CA GLN A 503 -13.46 23.02 -39.21
C GLN A 503 -13.90 23.40 -40.64
N LYS A 504 -15.20 23.23 -40.97
CA LYS A 504 -15.81 23.54 -42.27
C LYS A 504 -17.32 23.78 -42.14
N PHE A 505 -17.89 24.52 -43.09
CA PHE A 505 -19.34 24.70 -43.20
C PHE A 505 -20.02 23.36 -43.52
N GLU A 506 -20.91 22.91 -42.64
CA GLU A 506 -21.66 21.68 -42.81
C GLU A 506 -23.10 21.85 -42.32
N VAL A 507 -24.06 21.38 -43.11
CA VAL A 507 -25.46 21.25 -42.69
C VAL A 507 -25.66 19.79 -42.29
N TYR A 508 -25.95 19.56 -41.02
CA TYR A 508 -26.18 18.23 -40.48
C TYR A 508 -27.57 17.70 -40.90
N GLY A 509 -27.73 16.39 -40.84
CA GLY A 509 -29.02 15.75 -41.13
C GLY A 509 -30.14 16.32 -40.26
N ASN A 510 -31.30 16.53 -40.86
CA ASN A 510 -32.48 17.00 -40.13
C ASN A 510 -32.93 15.94 -39.11
N TYR A 511 -33.10 16.32 -37.86
CA TYR A 511 -33.55 15.42 -36.80
C TYR A 511 -34.72 16.04 -36.01
N PRO A 512 -35.82 15.29 -35.82
CA PRO A 512 -36.09 13.95 -36.33
C PRO A 512 -36.40 13.90 -37.84
N ASN A 513 -36.10 12.77 -38.50
CA ASN A 513 -36.35 12.51 -39.93
C ASN A 513 -37.86 12.24 -40.24
N PRO A 514 -38.33 12.36 -41.50
CA PRO A 514 -39.35 13.28 -41.98
C PRO A 514 -40.81 12.80 -41.77
N PHE A 515 -41.08 11.99 -40.75
CA PHE A 515 -42.43 11.57 -40.37
C PHE A 515 -42.98 12.30 -39.14
N ASN A 516 -42.22 13.27 -38.61
CA ASN A 516 -42.65 14.15 -37.53
C ASN A 516 -43.04 15.54 -38.04
N PRO A 517 -44.08 16.18 -37.47
CA PRO A 517 -44.58 17.50 -37.90
C PRO A 517 -43.62 18.67 -37.59
N SER A 518 -42.49 18.41 -36.92
CA SER A 518 -41.41 19.37 -36.71
C SER A 518 -40.06 18.65 -36.78
N THR A 519 -39.05 19.33 -37.31
CA THR A 519 -37.66 18.83 -37.42
C THR A 519 -36.71 19.98 -37.11
N GLN A 520 -35.55 19.67 -36.54
CA GLN A 520 -34.47 20.63 -36.31
C GLN A 520 -33.39 20.42 -37.37
N ILE A 521 -32.94 21.52 -37.95
CA ILE A 521 -31.83 21.54 -38.92
C ILE A 521 -30.65 22.18 -38.21
N LYS A 522 -29.64 21.37 -37.92
CA LYS A 522 -28.38 21.85 -37.35
C LYS A 522 -27.42 22.15 -38.49
N PHE A 523 -26.62 23.19 -38.35
CA PHE A 523 -25.53 23.52 -39.25
C PHE A 523 -24.41 24.14 -38.42
N ALA A 524 -23.19 24.14 -38.95
CA ALA A 524 -22.03 24.75 -38.31
C ALA A 524 -21.32 25.67 -39.29
N THR A 525 -20.72 26.75 -38.77
CA THR A 525 -19.88 27.67 -39.55
C THR A 525 -18.48 27.77 -38.96
N GLU A 526 -17.46 27.66 -39.80
CA GLU A 526 -16.04 27.66 -39.39
C GLU A 526 -15.48 29.07 -39.15
N LYS A 527 -16.19 30.10 -39.61
CA LYS A 527 -15.79 31.51 -39.52
C LYS A 527 -17.02 32.40 -39.65
N ASN A 528 -16.91 33.65 -39.18
CA ASN A 528 -17.97 34.64 -39.34
C ASN A 528 -18.44 34.72 -40.79
N SER A 529 -19.68 34.34 -41.04
CA SER A 529 -20.24 34.17 -42.38
C SER A 529 -21.69 34.60 -42.42
N THR A 530 -22.11 35.20 -43.54
CA THR A 530 -23.54 35.44 -43.82
C THR A 530 -24.17 34.12 -44.28
N VAL A 531 -25.06 33.55 -43.47
CA VAL A 531 -25.71 32.26 -43.75
C VAL A 531 -27.18 32.49 -44.11
N GLN A 532 -27.62 31.87 -45.20
CA GLN A 532 -29.03 31.80 -45.61
C GLN A 532 -29.48 30.34 -45.70
N ILE A 533 -30.57 30.00 -45.02
CA ILE A 533 -31.19 28.67 -45.02
C ILE A 533 -32.63 28.80 -45.47
N THR A 534 -32.92 28.24 -46.65
CA THR A 534 -34.24 28.30 -47.28
C THR A 534 -34.75 26.90 -47.56
N ILE A 535 -36.00 26.62 -47.18
CA ILE A 535 -36.67 25.35 -47.41
C ILE A 535 -37.45 25.42 -48.73
N TYR A 536 -37.19 24.46 -49.61
CA TYR A 536 -37.90 24.30 -50.88
C TYR A 536 -38.76 23.04 -50.89
N SER A 537 -39.88 23.10 -51.59
CA SER A 537 -40.68 21.92 -51.91
C SER A 537 -40.01 21.09 -52.99
N ILE A 538 -40.42 19.83 -53.14
CA ILE A 538 -39.94 18.94 -54.23
C ILE A 538 -40.23 19.47 -55.64
N LEU A 539 -41.12 20.47 -55.76
CA LEU A 539 -41.44 21.15 -57.01
C LEU A 539 -40.59 22.42 -57.23
N GLY A 540 -39.62 22.68 -56.35
CA GLY A 540 -38.72 23.83 -56.40
C GLY A 540 -39.35 25.15 -55.92
N GLN A 541 -40.50 25.09 -55.25
CA GLN A 541 -41.15 26.28 -54.69
C GLN A 541 -40.57 26.58 -53.30
N GLU A 542 -40.20 27.83 -53.04
CA GLU A 542 -39.79 28.27 -51.72
C GLU A 542 -40.95 28.18 -50.73
N VAL A 543 -40.73 27.49 -49.61
CA VAL A 543 -41.73 27.26 -48.56
C VAL A 543 -41.51 28.25 -47.41
N THR A 544 -40.28 28.39 -46.93
CA THR A 544 -39.91 29.34 -45.86
C THR A 544 -38.40 29.55 -45.82
N GLU A 545 -37.97 30.72 -45.34
CA GLU A 545 -36.59 30.99 -44.91
C GLU A 545 -36.49 30.78 -43.40
N LEU A 546 -35.51 30.01 -42.93
CA LEU A 546 -35.29 29.71 -41.51
C LEU A 546 -34.22 30.58 -40.87
N GLN A 547 -33.24 31.02 -41.66
CA GLN A 547 -32.13 31.85 -41.22
C GLN A 547 -31.63 32.70 -42.39
N ASN A 548 -31.31 33.97 -42.12
CA ASN A 548 -30.68 34.88 -43.09
C ASN A 548 -29.99 36.02 -42.35
N GLY A 549 -28.66 35.92 -42.19
CA GLY A 549 -27.87 36.94 -41.51
C GLY A 549 -26.46 36.49 -41.17
N ASP A 550 -25.69 37.39 -40.57
CA ASP A 550 -24.32 37.14 -40.13
C ASP A 550 -24.31 36.29 -38.86
N LEU A 551 -23.57 35.18 -38.87
CA LEU A 551 -23.37 34.30 -37.72
C LEU A 551 -21.89 34.24 -37.35
N ALA A 552 -21.63 34.10 -36.05
CA ALA A 552 -20.28 33.95 -35.52
C ALA A 552 -19.75 32.52 -35.77
N ALA A 553 -18.43 32.36 -35.81
CA ALA A 553 -17.81 31.05 -35.86
C ALA A 553 -18.29 30.15 -34.69
N GLY A 554 -18.53 28.86 -34.95
CA GLY A 554 -18.91 27.88 -33.91
C GLY A 554 -20.35 27.95 -33.40
N THR A 555 -21.24 28.69 -34.08
CA THR A 555 -22.70 28.71 -33.79
C THR A 555 -23.42 27.53 -34.42
#